data_AF-A0A1E4CFI9-F1
#
_entry.id   AF-A0A1E4CFI9-F1
#
_cell.length_a   1.000
_cell.length_b   1.000
_cell.length_c   1.000
_cell.angle_alpha   90.00
_cell.angle_beta   90.00
_cell.angle_gamma   90.00
#
_symmetry.space_group_name_H-M   'P 1'
#
loop_
_entity.id
_entity.type
_entity.pdbx_description
1 polymer ?
#
loop_
_entity_poly.entity_id
_entity_poly.type
_entity_poly.pdbx_seq_one_letter_code
_entity_poly.pdbx_strand_id
1 'polypeptide(L)'
;MRAKRRRNSRILELHKQGVSRSDIAARHHVTNGRVAQIVAATSTVDARRAELEAQYGKRPNIARLSDETPLDVLILAGSETHGWAMRILALSSGRGAIRTLGELRHMNDGELRARRGVGAGLFSEMRALCPYARLENAEPTPEKIRREPIARPSALLSRGF
;
A
#
# COMPACT_ATOMS: atom_id res chain seq x y z
N MET A 1 3.43 -16.54 20.06
CA MET A 1 3.70 -15.61 18.93
C MET A 1 4.42 -14.31 19.34
N ARG A 2 3.97 -13.56 20.37
CA ARG A 2 4.59 -12.27 20.77
C ARG A 2 6.06 -12.37 21.23
N ALA A 3 6.44 -13.41 21.97
CA ALA A 3 7.81 -13.59 22.48
C ALA A 3 8.85 -13.80 21.36
N LYS A 4 8.52 -14.61 20.34
CA LYS A 4 9.39 -14.84 19.16
C LYS A 4 9.64 -13.55 18.37
N ARG A 5 8.62 -12.67 18.25
CA ARG A 5 8.74 -11.35 17.60
C ARG A 5 9.72 -10.46 18.36
N ARG A 6 9.53 -10.29 19.67
CA ARG A 6 10.42 -9.47 20.51
C ARG A 6 11.87 -9.97 20.43
N ARG A 7 12.07 -11.29 20.47
CA ARG A 7 13.39 -11.90 20.32
C ARG A 7 14.03 -11.56 18.97
N ASN A 8 13.30 -11.73 17.86
CA ASN A 8 13.84 -11.43 16.53
C ASN A 8 14.16 -9.93 16.36
N SER A 9 13.31 -9.04 16.87
CA SER A 9 13.60 -7.59 16.89
C SER A 9 14.87 -7.29 17.66
N ARG A 10 15.05 -7.91 18.84
CA ARG A 10 16.25 -7.72 19.66
C ARG A 10 17.52 -8.28 18.99
N ILE A 11 17.42 -9.42 18.31
CA ILE A 11 18.51 -10.00 17.51
C ILE A 11 18.96 -8.99 16.43
N LEU A 12 18.02 -8.37 15.73
CA LEU A 12 18.32 -7.38 14.68
C LEU A 12 18.95 -6.11 15.27
N GLU A 13 18.46 -5.61 16.40
CA GLU A 13 19.07 -4.47 17.10
C GLU A 13 20.52 -4.73 17.50
N LEU A 14 20.79 -5.86 18.15
CA LEU A 14 22.15 -6.23 18.57
C LEU A 14 23.09 -6.40 17.37
N HIS A 15 22.58 -6.98 16.28
CA HIS A 15 23.36 -7.09 15.04
C HIS A 15 23.69 -5.71 14.45
N LYS A 16 22.74 -4.77 14.43
CA LYS A 16 22.98 -3.38 13.98
C LYS A 16 23.98 -2.64 14.88
N GLN A 17 24.08 -3.02 16.16
CA GLN A 17 25.08 -2.51 17.11
C GLN A 17 26.47 -3.16 16.96
N GLY A 18 26.66 -4.06 16.00
CA GLY A 18 27.95 -4.72 15.76
C GLY A 18 28.26 -5.89 16.70
N VAL A 19 27.29 -6.38 17.48
CA VAL A 19 27.49 -7.54 18.36
C VAL A 19 27.69 -8.80 17.51
N SER A 20 28.66 -9.64 17.90
CA SER A 20 28.98 -10.84 17.14
C SER A 20 27.78 -11.81 17.05
N ARG A 21 27.67 -12.53 15.93
CA ARG A 21 26.59 -13.51 15.73
C ARG A 21 26.59 -14.60 16.81
N SER A 22 27.78 -15.03 17.25
CA SER A 22 27.95 -16.03 18.31
C SER A 22 27.40 -15.54 19.65
N ASP A 23 27.64 -14.28 20.01
CA ASP A 23 27.12 -13.71 21.25
C ASP A 23 25.60 -13.52 21.21
N ILE A 24 25.08 -13.08 20.07
CA ILE A 24 23.63 -12.96 19.84
C ILE A 24 22.96 -14.35 19.95
N ALA A 25 23.57 -15.37 19.34
CA ALA A 25 23.09 -16.75 19.38
C ALA A 25 23.03 -17.30 20.81
N ALA A 26 24.10 -17.10 21.59
CA ALA A 26 24.18 -17.49 22.99
C ALA A 26 23.12 -16.77 23.86
N ARG A 27 23.02 -15.43 23.74
CA ARG A 27 22.07 -14.61 24.52
C ARG A 27 20.60 -14.95 24.28
N HIS A 28 20.27 -15.41 23.08
CA HIS A 28 18.88 -15.69 22.69
C HIS A 28 18.55 -17.18 22.57
N HIS A 29 19.49 -18.06 22.94
CA HIS A 29 19.38 -19.51 22.86
C HIS A 29 18.94 -19.98 21.46
N VAL A 30 19.63 -19.50 20.42
CA VAL A 30 19.40 -19.88 19.03
C VAL A 30 20.73 -20.24 18.36
N THR A 31 20.68 -20.90 17.21
CA THR A 31 21.90 -21.22 16.45
C THR A 31 22.43 -20.00 15.69
N ASN A 32 23.74 -19.98 15.41
CA ASN A 32 24.37 -18.99 14.53
C ASN A 32 23.68 -18.92 13.15
N GLY A 33 23.35 -20.08 12.58
CA GLY A 33 22.61 -20.16 11.33
C GLY A 33 21.23 -19.50 11.41
N ARG A 34 20.55 -19.62 12.56
CA ARG A 34 19.25 -18.97 12.76
C ARG A 34 19.37 -17.45 12.86
N VAL A 35 20.41 -16.93 13.51
CA VAL A 35 20.71 -15.49 13.52
C VAL A 35 20.97 -15.00 12.10
N ALA A 36 21.81 -15.70 11.34
CA ALA A 36 22.10 -15.34 9.95
C ALA A 36 20.84 -15.31 9.07
N GLN A 37 19.94 -16.28 9.21
CA GLN A 37 18.66 -16.29 8.50
C GLN A 37 17.76 -15.09 8.86
N ILE A 38 17.70 -14.71 10.14
CA ILE A 38 16.89 -13.58 10.60
C ILE A 38 17.43 -12.26 10.04
N VAL A 39 18.76 -12.10 10.08
CA VAL A 39 19.44 -10.92 9.54
C VAL A 39 19.25 -10.83 8.03
N ALA A 40 19.59 -11.89 7.29
CA ALA A 40 19.50 -11.91 5.82
C ALA A 40 18.09 -11.60 5.32
N ALA A 41 17.05 -12.18 5.94
CA ALA A 41 15.67 -11.90 5.59
C ALA A 41 15.29 -10.42 5.77
N THR A 42 15.91 -9.72 6.72
CA THR A 42 15.63 -8.31 7.00
C THR A 42 16.49 -7.37 6.15
N SER A 43 17.75 -7.74 5.87
CA SER A 43 18.69 -6.94 5.10
C SER A 43 18.18 -6.60 3.69
N THR A 44 17.53 -7.54 3.00
CA THR A 44 16.96 -7.28 1.67
C THR A 44 15.87 -6.20 1.72
N VAL A 45 15.01 -6.24 2.75
CA VAL A 45 13.97 -5.21 2.94
C VAL A 45 14.57 -3.87 3.32
N ASP A 46 15.56 -3.85 4.21
CA ASP A 46 16.22 -2.61 4.63
C ASP A 46 16.94 -1.93 3.45
N ALA A 47 17.63 -2.70 2.59
CA ALA A 47 18.26 -2.20 1.37
C ALA A 47 17.22 -1.62 0.41
N ARG A 48 16.16 -2.37 0.11
CA ARG A 48 15.11 -1.91 -0.80
C ARG A 48 14.37 -0.68 -0.27
N ARG A 49 14.12 -0.64 1.05
CA ARG A 49 13.56 0.54 1.73
C ARG A 49 14.46 1.75 1.52
N ALA A 50 15.77 1.63 1.72
CA ALA A 50 16.70 2.75 1.55
C ALA A 50 16.69 3.29 0.11
N GLU A 51 16.63 2.42 -0.90
CA GLU A 51 16.48 2.81 -2.31
C GLU A 51 15.19 3.61 -2.55
N LEU A 52 14.06 3.09 -2.06
CA LEU A 52 12.76 3.75 -2.20
C LEU A 52 12.70 5.07 -1.43
N GLU A 53 13.31 5.14 -0.25
CA GLU A 53 13.40 6.36 0.56
C GLU A 53 14.22 7.44 -0.16
N ALA A 54 15.28 7.07 -0.88
CA ALA A 54 16.08 8.00 -1.67
C ALA A 54 15.28 8.59 -2.85
N GLN A 55 14.39 7.79 -3.45
CA GLN A 55 13.62 8.20 -4.64
C GLN A 55 12.31 8.93 -4.30
N TYR A 56 11.58 8.47 -3.28
CA TYR A 56 10.22 8.96 -2.96
C TYR A 56 10.14 9.67 -1.60
N GLY A 57 11.24 9.73 -0.85
CA GLY A 57 11.27 10.25 0.52
C GLY A 57 10.84 9.23 1.56
N LYS A 58 10.99 9.56 2.85
CA LYS A 58 10.75 8.62 3.96
C LYS A 58 9.29 8.24 4.18
N ARG A 59 8.36 9.15 3.87
CA ARG A 59 6.91 9.00 4.07
C ARG A 59 6.14 9.66 2.93
N PRO A 60 6.18 9.11 1.71
CA PRO A 60 5.44 9.66 0.60
C PRO A 60 3.93 9.49 0.81
N ASN A 61 3.15 10.40 0.23
CA ASN A 61 1.70 10.23 0.12
C ASN A 61 1.40 9.24 -1.03
N ILE A 62 1.27 7.96 -0.69
CA ILE A 62 1.08 6.85 -1.64
C ILE A 62 -0.10 7.10 -2.59
N ALA A 63 -1.21 7.65 -2.10
CA ALA A 63 -2.40 7.90 -2.91
C ALA A 63 -2.17 8.92 -4.04
N ARG A 64 -1.13 9.77 -3.92
CA ARG A 64 -0.76 10.77 -4.93
C ARG A 64 0.35 10.33 -5.88
N LEU A 65 0.95 9.15 -5.65
CA LEU A 65 2.00 8.64 -6.52
C LEU A 65 1.40 8.16 -7.85
N SER A 66 2.17 8.25 -8.93
CA SER A 66 1.77 7.79 -10.27
C SER A 66 1.40 6.29 -10.27
N ASP A 67 0.51 5.89 -11.18
CA ASP A 67 0.16 4.49 -11.40
C ASP A 67 1.37 3.63 -11.84
N GLU A 68 2.38 4.24 -12.46
CA GLU A 68 3.62 3.57 -12.87
C GLU A 68 4.55 3.27 -11.69
N THR A 69 4.29 3.87 -10.52
CA THR A 69 5.12 3.69 -9.33
C THR A 69 5.11 2.22 -8.91
N PRO A 70 6.28 1.62 -8.60
CA PRO A 70 6.34 0.22 -8.23
C PRO A 70 5.57 -0.04 -6.93
N LEU A 71 4.93 -1.22 -6.82
CA LEU A 71 4.12 -1.61 -5.66
C LEU A 71 4.92 -1.53 -4.35
N ASP A 72 6.20 -1.86 -4.41
CA ASP A 72 7.06 -1.95 -3.24
C ASP A 72 7.30 -0.61 -2.51
N VAL A 73 6.93 0.53 -3.12
CA VAL A 73 6.84 1.82 -2.42
C VAL A 73 5.91 1.77 -1.20
N LEU A 74 4.95 0.84 -1.17
CA LEU A 74 4.10 0.58 -0.01
C LEU A 74 4.91 0.22 1.25
N ILE A 75 6.15 -0.30 1.12
CA ILE A 75 7.06 -0.55 2.25
C ILE A 75 7.24 0.72 3.11
N LEU A 76 7.19 1.91 2.50
CA LEU A 76 7.41 3.20 3.15
C LEU A 76 6.23 3.70 3.98
N ALA A 77 5.03 3.13 3.80
CA ALA A 77 3.82 3.57 4.48
C ALA A 77 3.84 3.37 6.01
N GLY A 78 4.85 2.70 6.56
CA GLY A 78 5.03 2.57 8.01
C GLY A 78 3.94 1.74 8.70
N SER A 79 3.27 0.85 7.96
CA SER A 79 2.17 0.03 8.47
C SER A 79 2.57 -0.79 9.71
N GLU A 80 1.65 -0.88 10.68
CA GLU A 80 1.79 -1.73 11.86
C GLU A 80 1.56 -3.22 11.55
N THR A 81 1.09 -3.53 10.34
CA THR A 81 0.83 -4.90 9.90
C THR A 81 2.10 -5.75 10.00
N HIS A 82 1.99 -6.89 10.70
CA HIS A 82 3.13 -7.76 10.91
C HIS A 82 3.73 -8.27 9.59
N GLY A 83 5.03 -8.05 9.43
CA GLY A 83 5.75 -8.48 8.23
C GLY A 83 5.33 -7.72 6.97
N TRP A 84 4.71 -6.54 7.11
CA TRP A 84 4.25 -5.69 6.02
C TRP A 84 5.26 -5.61 4.87
N ALA A 85 6.47 -5.13 5.17
CA ALA A 85 7.46 -4.90 4.14
C ALA A 85 7.89 -6.19 3.40
N MET A 86 8.05 -7.30 4.14
CA MET A 86 8.34 -8.61 3.54
C MET A 86 7.20 -9.12 2.65
N ARG A 87 5.95 -8.89 3.07
CA ARG A 87 4.76 -9.32 2.32
C ARG A 87 4.60 -8.50 1.04
N ILE A 88 4.78 -7.19 1.13
CA ILE A 88 4.79 -6.31 -0.04
C ILE A 88 5.90 -6.73 -1.02
N LEU A 89 7.11 -6.97 -0.53
CA LEU A 89 8.22 -7.41 -1.38
C LEU A 89 7.93 -8.76 -2.06
N ALA A 90 7.30 -9.70 -1.35
CA ALA A 90 6.91 -10.98 -1.94
C ALA A 90 5.81 -10.82 -3.01
N LEU A 91 4.87 -9.89 -2.81
CA LEU A 91 3.83 -9.56 -3.79
C LEU A 91 4.37 -8.84 -5.03
N SER A 92 5.48 -8.11 -4.92
CA SER A 92 6.08 -7.39 -6.06
C SER A 92 7.08 -8.21 -6.88
N SER A 93 7.61 -9.31 -6.33
CA SER A 93 8.73 -10.07 -6.95
C SER A 93 8.39 -11.50 -7.40
N GLY A 94 7.16 -11.98 -7.20
CA GLY A 94 6.76 -13.36 -7.50
C GLY A 94 6.09 -13.62 -8.86
N ARG A 95 5.69 -14.89 -9.09
CA ARG A 95 4.82 -15.28 -10.22
C ARG A 95 3.42 -14.74 -9.97
N GLY A 96 2.91 -13.92 -10.89
CA GLY A 96 1.69 -13.14 -10.64
C GLY A 96 1.93 -11.98 -9.67
N ALA A 97 3.11 -11.37 -9.73
CA ALA A 97 3.38 -10.16 -8.98
C ALA A 97 2.41 -9.04 -9.36
N ILE A 98 2.13 -8.18 -8.38
CA ILE A 98 1.54 -6.87 -8.63
C ILE A 98 2.72 -5.91 -8.78
N ARG A 99 2.94 -5.39 -9.98
CA ARG A 99 4.15 -4.62 -10.32
C ARG A 99 4.05 -3.19 -9.87
N THR A 100 2.89 -2.57 -10.05
CA THR A 100 2.71 -1.13 -9.86
C THR A 100 1.52 -0.80 -8.96
N LEU A 101 1.46 0.45 -8.49
CA LEU A 101 0.29 0.96 -7.79
C LEU A 101 -0.93 1.00 -8.71
N GLY A 102 -0.75 1.28 -10.01
CA GLY A 102 -1.82 1.26 -10.99
C GLY A 102 -2.49 -0.12 -11.09
N GLU A 103 -1.70 -1.20 -11.16
CA GLU A 103 -2.25 -2.55 -11.14
C GLU A 103 -3.08 -2.81 -9.87
N LEU A 104 -2.59 -2.37 -8.70
CA LEU A 104 -3.34 -2.51 -7.44
C LEU A 104 -4.64 -1.69 -7.43
N ARG A 105 -4.61 -0.46 -7.95
CA ARG A 105 -5.74 0.47 -8.00
C ARG A 105 -6.86 -0.01 -8.91
N HIS A 106 -6.51 -0.69 -10.00
CA HIS A 106 -7.46 -1.23 -10.98
C HIS A 106 -7.90 -2.66 -10.66
N MET A 107 -7.12 -3.41 -9.88
CA MET A 107 -7.48 -4.76 -9.43
C MET A 107 -8.72 -4.71 -8.54
N ASN A 108 -9.68 -5.61 -8.77
CA ASN A 108 -10.87 -5.69 -7.92
C ASN A 108 -10.57 -6.45 -6.60
N ASP A 109 -11.48 -6.35 -5.63
CA ASP A 109 -11.28 -6.98 -4.32
C ASP A 109 -11.20 -8.51 -4.37
N GLY A 110 -11.95 -9.15 -5.27
CA GLY A 110 -11.92 -10.60 -5.44
C GLY A 110 -10.55 -11.07 -5.92
N GLU A 111 -10.00 -10.41 -6.95
CA GLU A 111 -8.68 -10.67 -7.50
C GLU A 111 -7.58 -10.46 -6.45
N LEU A 112 -7.64 -9.35 -5.71
CA LEU A 112 -6.64 -9.03 -4.70
C LEU A 112 -6.67 -10.04 -3.55
N ARG A 113 -7.84 -10.44 -3.07
CA ARG A 113 -7.99 -11.46 -2.01
C ARG A 113 -7.60 -12.86 -2.49
N ALA A 114 -7.75 -13.16 -3.77
CA ALA A 114 -7.31 -14.43 -4.35
C ALA A 114 -5.77 -14.53 -4.47
N ARG A 115 -5.03 -13.42 -4.35
CA ARG A 115 -3.56 -13.45 -4.38
C ARG A 115 -3.00 -14.20 -3.17
N ARG A 116 -2.11 -15.14 -3.43
CA ARG A 116 -1.41 -15.90 -2.38
C ARG A 116 -0.67 -14.93 -1.44
N GLY A 117 -0.95 -15.05 -0.15
CA GLY A 117 -0.32 -14.22 0.88
C GLY A 117 -1.10 -12.94 1.24
N VAL A 118 -2.20 -12.65 0.54
CA VAL A 118 -3.13 -11.56 0.89
C VAL A 118 -4.21 -12.08 1.84
N GLY A 119 -3.99 -11.89 3.15
CA GLY A 119 -5.02 -12.08 4.16
C GLY A 119 -5.83 -10.79 4.40
N ALA A 120 -6.95 -10.90 5.12
CA ALA A 120 -7.87 -9.78 5.38
C ALA A 120 -7.18 -8.50 5.88
N GLY A 121 -6.25 -8.62 6.85
CA GLY A 121 -5.51 -7.46 7.37
C GLY A 121 -4.58 -6.81 6.33
N LEU A 122 -3.89 -7.60 5.50
CA LEU A 122 -3.03 -7.06 4.45
C LEU A 122 -3.87 -6.37 3.38
N PHE A 123 -4.98 -7.00 3.00
CA PHE A 123 -5.96 -6.46 2.08
C PHE A 123 -6.48 -5.08 2.53
N SER A 124 -6.99 -4.99 3.77
CA SER A 124 -7.57 -3.75 4.31
C SER A 124 -6.54 -2.63 4.33
N GLU A 125 -5.31 -2.93 4.75
CA GLU A 125 -4.23 -1.95 4.79
C GLU A 125 -3.82 -1.47 3.39
N MET A 126 -3.70 -2.38 2.42
CA MET A 126 -3.39 -2.02 1.03
C MET A 126 -4.46 -1.10 0.43
N ARG A 127 -5.74 -1.35 0.71
CA ARG A 127 -6.85 -0.50 0.25
C ARG A 127 -6.91 0.85 0.97
N ALA A 128 -6.54 0.90 2.25
CA ALA A 128 -6.46 2.15 2.99
C ALA A 128 -5.34 3.07 2.47
N LEU A 129 -4.19 2.49 2.12
CA LEU A 129 -3.01 3.22 1.63
C LEU A 129 -3.08 3.55 0.13
N CYS A 130 -3.67 2.64 -0.65
CA CYS A 130 -3.82 2.75 -2.09
C CYS A 130 -5.29 2.52 -2.46
N PRO A 131 -6.15 3.55 -2.31
CA PRO A 131 -7.55 3.47 -2.69
C PRO A 131 -7.67 3.24 -4.20
N TYR A 132 -8.82 2.75 -4.65
CA TYR A 132 -9.13 2.58 -6.06
C TYR A 132 -8.82 3.83 -6.87
N ALA A 133 -8.40 3.64 -8.12
CA ALA A 133 -8.36 4.73 -9.08
C ALA A 133 -9.73 5.39 -9.05
N ARG A 134 -9.79 6.67 -8.67
CA ARG A 134 -11.01 7.43 -8.91
C ARG A 134 -11.19 7.41 -10.41
N LEU A 135 -12.37 7.01 -10.87
CA LEU A 135 -12.80 7.28 -12.24
C LEU A 135 -13.00 8.80 -12.39
N GLU A 136 -11.93 9.58 -12.24
CA GLU A 136 -11.87 10.99 -12.63
C GLU A 136 -11.72 11.02 -14.15
N ASN A 137 -12.75 10.50 -14.86
CA ASN A 137 -13.05 10.62 -16.29
C ASN A 137 -14.30 9.76 -16.62
N ALA A 138 -15.37 9.87 -15.84
CA ALA A 138 -16.68 9.85 -16.48
C ALA A 138 -16.92 11.30 -16.90
N GLU A 139 -16.65 11.63 -18.17
CA GLU A 139 -17.15 12.89 -18.74
C GLU A 139 -18.63 13.01 -18.34
N PRO A 140 -19.09 14.13 -17.78
CA PRO A 140 -20.51 14.38 -17.72
C PRO A 140 -20.98 14.41 -19.18
N THR A 141 -21.64 13.35 -19.65
CA THR A 141 -22.28 13.32 -20.97
C THR A 141 -23.06 14.62 -21.14
N PRO A 142 -22.71 15.49 -22.11
CA PRO A 142 -23.43 16.72 -22.33
C PRO A 142 -24.68 16.42 -23.16
N GLU A 143 -25.64 15.70 -22.59
CA GLU A 143 -26.95 15.51 -23.23
C GLU A 143 -28.09 15.53 -22.21
N LYS A 144 -28.50 16.77 -21.88
CA LYS A 144 -29.90 17.20 -22.04
C LYS A 144 -30.01 18.71 -21.92
N ILE A 145 -29.41 19.42 -22.86
CA ILE A 145 -29.99 20.70 -23.30
C ILE A 145 -31.12 20.35 -24.27
N ARG A 146 -32.36 20.51 -23.80
CA ARG A 146 -33.61 20.75 -24.54
C ARG A 146 -34.74 20.48 -23.54
N ARG A 147 -35.57 21.44 -23.13
CA ARG A 147 -36.08 22.62 -23.84
C ARG A 147 -36.51 23.66 -22.81
N GLU A 148 -36.12 24.91 -23.00
CA GLU A 148 -37.00 26.03 -22.64
C GLU A 148 -38.29 25.93 -23.48
N PRO A 149 -39.43 26.32 -22.93
CA PRO A 149 -40.46 26.98 -23.71
C PRO A 149 -40.56 28.43 -23.27
N ILE A 150 -39.94 29.30 -24.08
CA ILE A 150 -40.58 30.45 -24.71
C ILE A 150 -41.46 31.28 -23.77
N ALA A 151 -40.90 32.38 -23.28
CA ALA A 151 -41.69 33.53 -22.86
C ALA A 151 -42.57 34.01 -24.04
N ARG A 152 -43.87 34.19 -23.79
CA ARG A 152 -44.66 35.20 -24.50
C ARG A 152 -45.59 35.96 -23.55
N PRO A 153 -45.90 37.22 -23.86
CA PRO A 153 -46.22 38.25 -22.88
C PRO A 153 -47.70 38.68 -22.87
N SER A 154 -48.06 39.34 -21.76
CA SER A 154 -49.06 40.41 -21.57
C SER A 154 -50.49 40.27 -22.11
N ALA A 155 -51.47 40.39 -21.20
CA ALA A 155 -52.61 41.33 -21.37
C ALA A 155 -53.32 41.63 -20.03
N LEU A 156 -53.35 42.92 -19.69
CA LEU A 156 -54.29 43.57 -18.79
C LEU A 156 -55.74 43.43 -19.31
N LEU A 157 -56.72 43.19 -18.41
CA LEU A 157 -57.97 43.96 -18.21
C LEU A 157 -59.15 43.13 -17.64
N SER A 158 -59.66 43.64 -16.51
CA SER A 158 -61.07 43.86 -16.15
C SER A 158 -61.99 42.76 -15.55
N ARG A 159 -62.50 43.14 -14.36
CA ARG A 159 -63.91 43.15 -13.85
C ARG A 159 -64.41 42.03 -12.90
N GLY A 160 -64.76 42.46 -11.68
CA GLY A 160 -66.08 42.28 -11.06
C GLY A 160 -66.22 41.18 -10.00
N PHE A 161 -66.37 41.55 -8.72
CA PHE A 161 -67.63 41.57 -7.97
C PHE A 161 -67.46 42.36 -6.66
#